data_AF-G2R9B9-F1
#
_entry.id   AF-G2R9B9-F1
#
_cell.length_a   1.000
_cell.length_b   1.000
_cell.length_c   1.000
_cell.angle_alpha   90.00
_cell.angle_beta   90.00
_cell.angle_gamma   90.00
#
_symmetry.space_group_name_H-M   'P 1'
#
loop_
_entity.id
_entity.type
_entity.pdbx_description
1 polymer ?
#
loop_
_entity_poly.entity_id
_entity_poly.type
_entity_poly.pdbx_seq_one_letter_code
_entity_poly.pdbx_strand_id
1 'polypeptide(L)'
;MAGVRTDTLLIEGLSQGEGVSRFLEPFRVFKGKLSAAAARDAFVDAVDLRALGARFEAEIRPRAGELGFEIVGHALSRHGELGLLFARLGQGSDTGYGEFQ
;
A
#
# COMPACT_ATOMS: atom_id res chain seq x y z
N MET A 1 -14.10 -12.90 8.52
CA MET A 1 -12.64 -12.67 8.39
C MET A 1 -11.85 -13.74 9.17
N ALA A 2 -12.09 -15.03 8.89
CA ALA A 2 -11.34 -16.12 9.54
C ALA A 2 -10.14 -16.51 8.66
N GLY A 3 -8.97 -16.73 9.25
CA GLY A 3 -7.78 -17.27 8.57
C GLY A 3 -6.79 -16.25 7.98
N VAL A 4 -6.90 -14.95 8.31
CA VAL A 4 -5.87 -13.97 7.92
C VAL A 4 -4.71 -14.02 8.91
N ARG A 5 -3.50 -14.31 8.41
CA ARG A 5 -2.27 -14.27 9.21
C ARG A 5 -2.02 -12.85 9.71
N THR A 6 -1.76 -12.73 11.01
CA THR A 6 -1.44 -11.48 11.71
C THR A 6 -0.21 -11.67 12.57
N ASP A 7 0.63 -10.64 12.64
CA ASP A 7 1.72 -10.58 13.60
C ASP A 7 1.15 -10.23 14.97
N THR A 8 1.54 -11.02 15.96
CA THR A 8 1.07 -10.85 17.34
C THR A 8 2.18 -10.21 18.14
N LEU A 9 1.88 -9.07 18.77
CA LEU A 9 2.81 -8.29 19.58
C LEU A 9 2.24 -8.13 20.99
N LEU A 10 3.06 -8.42 21.99
CA LEU A 10 2.81 -7.99 23.35
C LEU A 10 3.10 -6.48 23.41
N ILE A 11 2.13 -5.71 23.89
CA ILE A 11 2.23 -4.26 24.04
C ILE A 11 2.03 -3.94 25.51
N GLU A 12 2.97 -3.16 26.05
CA GLU A 12 2.82 -2.54 27.35
C GLU A 12 2.23 -1.14 27.16
N GLY A 13 0.98 -0.97 27.56
CA GLY A 13 0.28 0.31 27.50
C GLY A 13 0.57 1.15 28.74
N LEU A 14 0.99 2.40 28.55
CA LEU A 14 1.27 3.37 29.62
C LEU A 14 0.15 3.50 30.67
N SER A 15 -1.12 3.32 30.30
CA SER A 15 -2.27 3.45 31.20
C SER A 15 -3.21 2.25 31.23
N GLN A 16 -3.10 1.32 30.28
CA GLN A 16 -3.98 0.15 30.17
C GLN A 16 -3.29 -1.18 30.53
N GLY A 17 -2.01 -1.13 30.94
CA GLY A 17 -1.25 -2.32 31.28
C GLY A 17 -0.84 -3.14 30.07
N GLU A 18 -0.44 -4.39 30.30
CA GLU A 18 0.01 -5.30 29.25
C GLU A 18 -1.18 -5.92 28.49
N GLY A 19 -1.05 -6.00 27.17
CA GLY A 19 -2.05 -6.61 26.31
C GLY A 19 -1.45 -7.15 25.02
N VAL A 20 -2.21 -7.97 24.32
CA VAL A 20 -1.81 -8.55 23.03
C VAL A 20 -2.53 -7.83 21.90
N SER A 21 -1.77 -7.32 20.93
CA SER A 21 -2.29 -6.76 19.69
C SER A 21 -1.94 -7.63 18.49
N ARG A 22 -2.81 -7.62 17.49
CA ARG A 22 -2.65 -8.38 16.24
C ARG A 22 -2.67 -7.42 15.07
N PHE A 23 -1.59 -7.41 14.30
CA PHE A 23 -1.41 -6.52 13.16
C PHE A 23 -1.43 -7.30 11.85
N LEU A 24 -1.99 -6.70 10.81
CA LEU A 24 -1.89 -7.25 9.46
C LEU A 24 -0.47 -7.05 8.92
N GLU A 25 0.01 -8.03 8.14
CA GLU A 25 1.26 -7.88 7.39
C GLU A 25 1.22 -6.62 6.51
N PRO A 26 2.30 -5.81 6.45
CA PRO A 26 2.31 -4.54 5.72
C PRO A 26 1.89 -4.63 4.26
N PHE A 27 2.23 -5.71 3.55
CA PHE A 27 1.75 -5.93 2.18
C PHE A 27 0.21 -5.97 2.08
N ARG A 28 -0.48 -6.58 3.05
CA ARG A 28 -1.95 -6.64 3.06
C ARG A 28 -2.57 -5.28 3.30
N VAL A 29 -1.99 -4.50 4.21
CA VAL A 29 -2.42 -3.11 4.48
C VAL A 29 -2.21 -2.27 3.22
N PHE A 30 -1.05 -2.38 2.58
CA PHE A 30 -0.73 -1.69 1.33
C PHE A 30 -1.72 -2.06 0.22
N LYS A 31 -2.01 -3.34 0.01
CA LYS A 31 -2.98 -3.82 -0.99
C LYS A 31 -4.38 -3.25 -0.72
N GLY A 32 -4.82 -3.22 0.54
CA GLY A 32 -6.11 -2.61 0.92
C GLY A 32 -6.16 -1.11 0.64
N LYS A 33 -5.09 -0.37 0.97
CA LYS A 33 -4.96 1.06 0.67
C LYS A 33 -4.93 1.33 -0.82
N LEU A 34 -4.28 0.46 -1.59
CA LEU A 34 -4.26 0.56 -3.05
C LEU A 34 -5.67 0.39 -3.65
N SER A 35 -6.45 -0.58 -3.17
CA SER A 35 -7.86 -0.70 -3.57
C SER A 35 -8.68 0.55 -3.22
N ALA A 36 -8.41 1.19 -2.07
CA ALA A 36 -9.07 2.44 -1.70
C ALA A 36 -8.68 3.60 -2.63
N ALA A 37 -7.39 3.79 -2.91
CA ALA A 37 -6.89 4.81 -3.83
C ALA A 37 -7.40 4.61 -5.27
N ALA A 38 -7.59 3.37 -5.71
CA ALA A 38 -8.18 3.07 -7.01
C ALA A 38 -9.68 3.40 -7.08
N ALA A 39 -10.39 3.36 -5.96
CA ALA A 39 -11.84 3.58 -5.89
C ALA A 39 -12.20 5.04 -5.53
N ARG A 40 -11.31 5.77 -4.86
CA ARG A 40 -11.56 7.10 -4.29
C ARG A 40 -10.58 8.13 -4.84
N ASP A 41 -11.07 9.35 -5.00
CA ASP A 41 -10.24 10.50 -5.39
C ASP A 41 -9.87 11.32 -4.15
N ALA A 42 -9.24 10.67 -3.16
CA ALA A 42 -8.83 11.30 -1.91
C ALA A 42 -7.31 11.31 -1.79
N PHE A 43 -6.71 12.49 -1.78
CA PHE A 43 -5.25 12.67 -1.69
C PHE A 43 -4.60 11.93 -0.52
N VAL A 44 -5.32 11.79 0.61
CA VAL A 44 -4.85 11.05 1.79
C VAL A 44 -4.56 9.58 1.50
N ASP A 45 -5.26 8.95 0.55
CA ASP A 45 -5.00 7.56 0.17
C ASP A 45 -3.63 7.43 -0.55
N ALA A 46 -3.26 8.42 -1.36
CA ALA A 46 -1.94 8.46 -2.01
C ALA A 46 -0.81 8.72 -1.00
N VAL A 47 -1.03 9.61 -0.02
CA VAL A 47 -0.09 9.86 1.08
C VAL A 47 0.15 8.59 1.89
N ASP A 48 -0.90 7.87 2.26
CA ASP A 48 -0.80 6.61 2.99
C ASP A 48 -0.01 5.55 2.20
N LEU A 49 -0.26 5.42 0.90
CA LEU A 49 0.49 4.50 0.04
C LEU A 49 1.97 4.85 -0.04
N ARG A 50 2.30 6.14 -0.17
CA ARG A 50 3.71 6.59 -0.16
C ARG A 50 4.38 6.32 1.18
N ALA A 51 3.69 6.56 2.29
CA ALA A 51 4.21 6.31 3.63
C ALA A 51 4.47 4.81 3.86
N LEU A 52 3.51 3.95 3.49
CA LEU A 52 3.65 2.50 3.60
C LEU A 52 4.75 1.97 2.68
N GLY A 53 4.78 2.42 1.42
CA GLY A 53 5.79 2.02 0.44
C GLY A 53 7.20 2.44 0.84
N ALA A 54 7.37 3.63 1.42
CA ALA A 54 8.67 4.08 1.90
C ALA A 54 9.13 3.31 3.14
N ARG A 55 8.22 2.99 4.07
CA ARG A 55 8.55 2.32 5.33
C ARG A 55 8.76 0.82 5.18
N PHE A 56 7.99 0.17 4.32
CA PHE A 56 7.92 -1.29 4.20
C PHE A 56 8.30 -1.79 2.80
N GLU A 57 9.16 -1.05 2.08
CA GLU A 57 9.56 -1.40 0.70
C GLU A 57 10.08 -2.83 0.60
N ALA A 58 10.95 -3.24 1.53
CA ALA A 58 11.57 -4.57 1.54
C ALA A 58 10.54 -5.71 1.68
N GLU A 59 9.39 -5.44 2.29
CA GLU A 59 8.31 -6.42 2.48
C GLU A 59 7.28 -6.38 1.35
N ILE A 60 7.08 -5.21 0.75
CA ILE A 60 6.10 -5.00 -0.32
C ILE A 60 6.66 -5.39 -1.69
N ARG A 61 7.89 -4.96 -2.00
CA ARG A 61 8.51 -5.12 -3.33
C ARG A 61 8.60 -6.58 -3.80
N PRO A 62 9.00 -7.57 -2.98
CA PRO A 62 9.05 -8.97 -3.43
C PRO A 62 7.70 -9.52 -3.86
N ARG A 63 6.60 -8.92 -3.38
CA ARG A 63 5.22 -9.32 -3.62
C ARG A 63 4.48 -8.35 -4.54
N ALA A 64 5.18 -7.37 -5.11
CA ALA A 64 4.55 -6.35 -5.93
C ALA A 64 3.84 -6.92 -7.16
N GLY A 65 4.30 -8.07 -7.68
CA GLY A 65 3.62 -8.79 -8.77
C GLY A 65 2.25 -9.40 -8.39
N GLU A 66 1.90 -9.46 -7.10
CA GLU A 66 0.56 -9.84 -6.62
C GLU A 66 -0.42 -8.65 -6.60
N LEU A 67 0.06 -7.43 -6.89
CA LEU A 67 -0.79 -6.26 -7.07
C LEU A 67 -1.46 -6.36 -8.43
N GLY A 68 -2.79 -6.26 -8.48
CA GLY A 68 -3.52 -6.36 -9.74
C GLY A 68 -3.22 -5.16 -10.64
N PHE A 69 -2.77 -5.42 -11.87
CA PHE A 69 -2.40 -4.38 -12.85
C PHE A 69 -3.51 -3.33 -13.05
N GLU A 70 -4.77 -3.76 -13.16
CA GLU A 70 -5.92 -2.86 -13.31
C GLU A 70 -6.09 -1.93 -12.10
N ILE A 71 -5.91 -2.45 -10.89
CA ILE A 71 -6.02 -1.66 -9.65
C ILE A 71 -4.89 -0.62 -9.60
N VAL A 72 -3.66 -1.01 -9.97
CA VAL A 72 -2.52 -0.09 -10.06
C VAL A 72 -2.80 1.01 -11.10
N GLY A 73 -3.27 0.65 -12.29
CA GLY A 73 -3.62 1.61 -13.34
C GLY A 73 -4.72 2.58 -12.90
N HIS A 74 -5.77 2.10 -12.25
CA HIS A 74 -6.84 2.95 -11.73
C HIS A 74 -6.40 3.87 -10.59
N ALA A 75 -5.46 3.44 -9.76
CA ALA A 75 -4.88 4.31 -8.74
C ALA A 75 -4.00 5.39 -9.39
N LEU A 76 -3.17 5.02 -10.38
CA LEU A 76 -2.32 5.97 -11.12
C LEU A 76 -3.12 7.00 -11.93
N SER A 77 -4.26 6.61 -12.50
CA SER A 77 -5.12 7.54 -13.26
C SER A 77 -5.76 8.62 -12.38
N ARG A 78 -5.87 8.36 -11.07
CA ARG A 78 -6.43 9.31 -10.08
C ARG A 78 -5.31 10.05 -9.34
N HIS A 79 -4.25 9.34 -8.99
CA HIS A 79 -3.14 9.80 -8.15
C HIS A 79 -1.81 9.60 -8.90
N GLY A 80 -1.56 10.46 -9.90
CA GLY A 80 -0.38 10.36 -10.77
C GLY A 80 0.96 10.46 -10.02
N GLU A 81 0.98 11.09 -8.85
CA GLU A 81 2.14 11.17 -7.95
C GLU A 81 2.60 9.80 -7.42
N LEU A 82 1.79 8.75 -7.55
CA LEU A 82 2.16 7.38 -7.19
C LEU A 82 3.09 6.73 -8.23
N GLY A 83 3.34 7.36 -9.39
CA GLY A 83 4.20 6.80 -10.44
C GLY A 83 5.59 6.40 -9.94
N LEU A 84 6.25 7.27 -9.18
CA LEU A 84 7.58 6.98 -8.60
C LEU A 84 7.54 5.82 -7.58
N LEU A 85 6.44 5.69 -6.83
CA LEU A 85 6.27 4.59 -5.90
C LEU A 85 6.21 3.26 -6.66
N PHE A 86 5.36 3.15 -7.69
CA PHE A 86 5.22 1.91 -8.45
C PHE A 86 6.45 1.57 -9.28
N ALA A 87 7.14 2.57 -9.83
CA ALA A 87 8.43 2.36 -10.48
C ALA A 87 9.46 1.74 -9.51
N ARG A 88 9.58 2.26 -8.28
CA ARG A 88 10.47 1.70 -7.25
C ARG A 88 10.10 0.29 -6.83
N LEU A 89 8.81 -0.02 -6.74
CA LEU A 89 8.32 -1.36 -6.43
C LEU A 89 8.49 -2.35 -7.60
N GLY A 90 9.05 -1.94 -8.74
CA GLY A 90 9.23 -2.79 -9.91
C GLY A 90 7.94 -3.05 -10.68
N GLN A 91 6.90 -2.25 -10.42
CA GLN A 91 5.64 -2.21 -11.17
C GLN A 91 5.64 -1.03 -12.16
N GLY A 92 6.83 -0.55 -12.53
CA GLY A 92 6.99 0.51 -13.51
C GLY A 92 6.32 0.08 -14.81
N SER A 93 5.22 0.74 -15.13
CA SER A 93 4.63 0.65 -16.43
C SER A 93 5.53 1.43 -17.39
N ASP A 94 5.94 0.78 -18.46
CA ASP A 94 6.39 1.43 -19.70
C ASP A 94 5.18 2.11 -20.40
N THR A 95 4.26 2.67 -19.62
CA THR A 95 3.17 3.49 -20.14
C THR A 95 3.70 4.91 -20.22
N GLY A 96 4.08 5.29 -21.43
CA GLY A 96 4.16 6.68 -21.83
C GLY A 96 2.88 7.41 -21.43
N TYR A 97 2.96 8.13 -20.32
CA TYR A 97 2.26 9.39 -20.16
C TYR A 97 3.19 10.48 -20.69
N GLY A 98 3.47 10.38 -21.99
CA GLY A 98 3.89 11.51 -22.79
C GLY A 98 2.64 12.26 -23.21
N GLU A 99 2.59 13.54 -22.85
CA GLU A 99 1.84 14.58 -23.55
C GLU A 99 0.31 14.47 -23.53
N PHE A 100 -0.30 15.09 -22.52
CA PHE A 100 -1.49 15.90 -22.77
C PHE A 100 -1.01 17.30 -23.19
N GLN A 101 -0.96 17.53 -24.51
CA GLN A 101 -1.20 18.86 -25.10
C GLN A 101 -2.66 18.92 -25.54
#